data_AF-A0A920QTW3-F1
#
_entry.id   AF-A0A920QTW3-F1
#
_cell.length_a   1.000
_cell.length_b   1.000
_cell.length_c   1.000
_cell.angle_alpha   90.00
_cell.angle_beta   90.00
_cell.angle_gamma   90.00
#
_symmetry.space_group_name_H-M   'P 1'
#
loop_
_entity.id
_entity.type
_entity.pdbx_description
1 polymer ?
#
loop_
_entity_poly.entity_id
_entity_poly.type
_entity_poly.pdbx_seq_one_letter_code
_entity_poly.pdbx_strand_id
1 'polypeptide(L)' 'MVIQGHETTVPVTVDDVIYHTSIVARGLSRAFLVSDLPFMSYATPEQALDNAVRLMQEGGAKKG' A
#
# COMPACT_ATOMS: atom_id res chain seq x y z
N MET A 1 -9.07 -4.19 -10.83
CA MET A 1 -8.97 -3.32 -12.04
C MET A 1 -7.50 -3.08 -12.42
N VAL A 2 -7.27 -2.64 -13.67
CA VAL A 2 -6.00 -2.41 -14.43
C VAL A 2 -4.90 -3.47 -14.30
N ILE A 3 -4.31 -3.66 -13.12
CA ILE A 3 -3.19 -4.60 -12.91
C ILE A 3 -3.70 -6.03 -12.69
N GLN A 4 -4.65 -6.20 -11.77
CA GLN A 4 -5.17 -7.54 -11.40
C GLN A 4 -6.44 -7.95 -12.17
N GLY A 5 -7.01 -7.08 -12.99
CA GLY A 5 -8.19 -7.41 -13.81
C GLY A 5 -9.53 -7.60 -13.06
N HIS A 6 -9.57 -7.48 -11.73
CA HIS A 6 -10.83 -7.55 -10.97
C HIS A 6 -11.85 -6.48 -11.39
N GLU A 7 -13.13 -6.81 -11.30
CA GLU A 7 -14.25 -5.87 -11.56
C GLU A 7 -14.35 -4.75 -10.53
N THR A 8 -13.90 -4.99 -9.30
CA THR A 8 -13.88 -4.02 -8.20
C THR A 8 -12.49 -3.98 -7.54
N THR A 9 -12.31 -3.09 -6.56
CA THR A 9 -11.09 -3.02 -5.72
C THR A 9 -11.16 -3.84 -4.45
N VAL A 10 -12.32 -4.43 -4.13
CA VAL A 10 -12.56 -5.22 -2.91
C VAL A 10 -11.57 -6.38 -2.73
N PRO A 11 -11.14 -7.11 -3.79
CA PRO A 11 -10.22 -8.23 -3.63
C PRO A 11 -8.76 -7.85 -3.32
N VAL A 12 -8.39 -6.56 -3.42
CA VAL A 12 -7.00 -6.11 -3.22
C VAL A 12 -6.60 -6.26 -1.76
N THR A 13 -5.45 -6.88 -1.50
CA THR A 13 -4.93 -7.12 -0.15
C THR A 13 -3.86 -6.09 0.24
N VAL A 14 -3.54 -6.01 1.54
CA VAL A 14 -2.42 -5.18 2.03
C VAL A 14 -1.10 -5.62 1.41
N ASP A 15 -0.89 -6.93 1.23
CA ASP A 15 0.34 -7.48 0.66
C ASP A 15 0.50 -7.11 -0.83
N ASP A 16 -0.61 -7.04 -1.59
CA ASP A 16 -0.58 -6.56 -2.97
C ASP A 16 -0.10 -5.11 -3.05
N VAL A 17 -0.62 -4.27 -2.15
CA VAL A 17 -0.20 -2.85 -2.11
C VAL A 17 1.25 -2.73 -1.66
N ILE A 18 1.69 -3.49 -0.64
CA ILE A 18 3.10 -3.53 -0.20
C ILE A 18 4.01 -3.89 -1.38
N TYR A 19 3.68 -4.93 -2.14
CA TYR A 19 4.46 -5.38 -3.29
C TYR A 19 4.63 -4.26 -4.32
N HIS A 20 3.53 -3.63 -4.74
CA HIS A 20 3.56 -2.54 -5.73
C HIS A 20 4.27 -1.29 -5.22
N THR A 21 4.02 -0.90 -3.97
CA THR A 21 4.68 0.25 -3.33
C THR A 21 6.20 0.04 -3.27
N SER A 22 6.67 -1.18 -2.97
CA SER A 22 8.10 -1.50 -2.98
C SER A 22 8.74 -1.35 -4.36
N ILE A 23 8.01 -1.67 -5.44
CA ILE A 23 8.48 -1.52 -6.81
C ILE A 23 8.66 -0.04 -7.14
N VAL A 24 7.65 0.79 -6.81
CA VAL A 24 7.68 2.23 -7.05
C VAL A 24 8.79 2.89 -6.23
N ALA A 25 8.90 2.56 -4.95
CA ALA A 25 9.90 3.12 -4.04
C ALA A 25 11.34 2.92 -4.56
N ARG A 26 11.65 1.77 -5.16
CA ARG A 26 12.97 1.49 -5.76
C ARG A 26 13.30 2.40 -6.95
N GLY A 27 12.31 2.84 -7.70
CA GLY A 27 12.48 3.70 -8.88
C GLY A 27 12.38 5.20 -8.58
N LEU A 28 12.06 5.60 -7.36
CA LEU A 28 11.72 6.97 -7.01
C LEU A 28 12.91 7.74 -6.43
N SER A 29 13.16 8.95 -6.96
CA SER A 29 14.29 9.79 -6.53
C SER A 29 13.91 11.09 -5.82
N ARG A 30 12.68 11.59 -6.01
CA ARG A 30 12.26 12.90 -5.48
C ARG A 30 10.78 13.01 -5.10
N ALA A 31 9.88 12.35 -5.83
CA ALA A 31 8.45 12.54 -5.57
C ALA A 31 8.05 12.01 -4.20
N PHE A 32 6.95 12.55 -3.66
CA PHE A 32 6.36 12.01 -2.45
C PHE A 32 5.52 10.77 -2.80
N LEU A 33 5.87 9.62 -2.24
CA LEU A 33 5.17 8.36 -2.48
C LEU A 33 3.95 8.24 -1.55
N VAL A 34 2.78 8.06 -2.15
CA VAL A 34 1.53 7.76 -1.44
C VAL A 34 1.15 6.32 -1.72
N SER A 35 0.71 5.60 -0.69
CA SER A 35 0.24 4.23 -0.77
C SER A 35 -1.11 4.12 -0.08
N ASP A 36 -2.07 3.42 -0.71
CA ASP A 36 -3.41 3.27 -0.17
C ASP A 36 -3.49 2.16 0.89
N LEU A 37 -4.42 2.31 1.83
CA LEU A 37 -4.91 1.20 2.64
C LEU A 37 -6.12 0.58 1.91
N PRO A 38 -6.07 -0.70 1.49
CA PRO A 38 -7.14 -1.33 0.72
C PRO A 38 -8.41 -1.56 1.56
N PHE A 39 -9.49 -1.95 0.88
CA PHE A 39 -10.82 -2.10 1.48
C PHE A 39 -10.78 -2.94 2.78
N MET A 40 -11.41 -2.43 3.85
CA MET A 40 -11.47 -3.06 5.18
C MET A 40 -10.12 -3.30 5.88
N SER A 41 -8.99 -2.79 5.35
CA SER A 41 -7.69 -2.87 6.02
C SER A 41 -7.49 -1.77 7.09
N TYR A 42 -8.52 -0.99 7.37
CA TYR A 42 -8.48 0.18 8.26
C TYR A 42 -9.80 0.35 9.03
N ALA A 43 -10.48 -0.77 9.33
CA ALA A 43 -11.79 -0.75 9.98
C ALA A 43 -11.74 -0.27 11.44
N THR A 44 -10.57 -0.35 12.08
CA THR A 44 -10.30 0.26 13.40
C THR A 44 -9.02 1.09 13.36
N PRO A 45 -8.83 2.05 14.28
CA PRO A 45 -7.58 2.81 14.39
C PRO A 45 -6.34 1.92 14.55
N GLU A 46 -6.44 0.85 15.35
CA GLU A 46 -5.34 -0.10 15.58
C GLU A 46 -4.99 -0.84 14.29
N GLN A 47 -5.99 -1.39 13.59
CA GLN A 47 -5.77 -2.08 12.32
C GLN A 47 -5.20 -1.13 11.26
N ALA A 48 -5.69 0.11 11.20
CA ALA A 48 -5.19 1.13 10.29
C ALA A 48 -3.71 1.46 10.59
N LEU A 49 -3.36 1.61 11.87
CA LEU A 49 -1.99 1.87 12.30
C LEU A 49 -1.06 0.71 11.94
N ASP A 50 -1.44 -0.53 12.27
CA ASP A 50 -0.63 -1.73 12.00
C ASP A 50 -0.35 -1.86 10.50
N ASN A 51 -1.37 -1.72 9.65
CA ASN A 51 -1.21 -1.81 8.21
C ASN A 51 -0.42 -0.63 7.61
N ALA A 52 -0.58 0.59 8.15
CA ALA A 52 0.24 1.73 7.75
C ALA A 52 1.71 1.51 8.10
N VAL A 53 2.02 0.98 9.28
CA VAL A 53 3.39 0.62 9.69
C VAL A 53 3.99 -0.39 8.71
N ARG A 54 3.24 -1.44 8.35
CA ARG A 54 3.66 -2.43 7.34
C ARG A 54 3.96 -1.78 5.99
N LEU A 55 3.09 -0.91 5.48
CA LEU A 55 3.32 -0.19 4.22
C LEU A 55 4.58 0.69 4.25
N MET A 56 4.84 1.36 5.37
CA MET A 56 6.04 2.19 5.53
C MET A 56 7.31 1.34 5.59
N GLN A 57 7.30 0.23 6.32
CA GLN A 57 8.47 -0.62 6.56
C GLN A 57 8.77 -1.57 5.40
N GLU A 58 7.76 -2.29 4.93
CA GLU A 58 7.89 -3.34 3.90
C GLU A 58 7.76 -2.75 2.49
N GLY A 59 6.80 -1.83 2.30
CA GLY A 59 6.57 -1.17 1.02
C GLY A 59 7.60 -0.08 0.71
N GLY A 60 8.37 0.37 1.70
CA GLY A 60 9.33 1.46 1.52
C GLY A 60 8.67 2.83 1.32
N ALA A 61 7.39 2.98 1.73
CA ALA A 61 6.71 4.27 1.85
C ALA A 61 7.24 5.08 3.05
N LYS A 62 8.57 5.11 3.21
CA LYS A 62 9.25 5.90 4.22
C LYS A 62 9.39 7.34 3.74
N LYS A 63 9.30 8.29 4.66
CA LYS A 63 9.66 9.68 4.41
C LYS A 63 11.15 9.70 4.04
N GLY A 64 11.48 10.23 2.86
CA GLY A 64 12.85 10.61 2.52
C GLY A 64 13.41 11.62 3.52
#